data_AF-X0VD74-F1
#
_entry.id   AF-X0VD74-F1
#
_cell.length_a   1.000
_cell.length_b   1.000
_cell.length_c   1.000
_cell.angle_alpha   90.00
_cell.angle_beta   90.00
_cell.angle_gamma   90.00
#
_symmetry.space_group_name_H-M   'P 1'
#
loop_
_entity.id
_entity.type
_entity.pdbx_description
1 polymer ?
#
loop_
_entity_poly.entity_id
_entity_poly.type
_entity_poly.pdbx_seq_one_letter_code
_entity_poly.pdbx_strand_id
1 'polypeptide(L)'
;MTPGAGETTFSLNMDSQMERTLILFKPDAVQRRLVGKILSRFEDKGLKIVGMKVLQVPQGLAEQMYAEHEGKDFHRPLLEFITASPVVA
;
A
#
# COMPACT_ATOMS: atom_id res chain seq x y z
N MET A 1 28.05 48.52 -21.54
CA MET A 1 26.80 48.65 -20.75
C MET A 1 25.82 47.63 -21.28
N THR A 2 25.56 46.63 -20.47
CA THR A 2 24.75 45.43 -20.75
C THR A 2 23.26 45.76 -20.85
N PRO A 3 22.50 45.22 -21.83
CA PRO A 3 21.07 45.06 -21.65
C PRO A 3 20.84 43.81 -20.78
N GLY A 4 20.13 43.99 -19.67
CA GLY A 4 19.73 42.90 -18.78
C GLY A 4 18.81 41.92 -19.49
N ALA A 5 19.30 40.69 -19.68
CA ALA A 5 18.44 39.57 -20.00
C ALA A 5 17.57 39.29 -18.77
N GLY A 6 16.25 39.34 -18.95
CA GLY A 6 15.29 38.95 -17.94
C GLY A 6 15.57 37.52 -17.47
N GLU A 7 15.85 37.39 -16.18
CA GLU A 7 15.89 36.10 -15.51
C GLU A 7 14.48 35.50 -15.55
N THR A 8 14.28 34.56 -16.47
CA THR A 8 13.12 33.68 -16.47
C THR A 8 13.19 32.82 -15.21
N THR A 9 12.56 33.25 -14.12
CA THR A 9 12.32 32.42 -12.94
C THR A 9 11.36 31.29 -13.32
N PHE A 10 11.92 30.14 -13.69
CA PHE A 10 11.18 28.89 -13.77
C PHE A 10 10.93 28.41 -12.34
N SER A 11 9.80 28.81 -11.75
CA SER A 11 9.32 28.21 -10.50
C SER A 11 8.89 26.78 -10.78
N LEU A 12 9.81 25.82 -10.60
CA LEU A 12 9.46 24.41 -10.44
C LEU A 12 8.68 24.30 -9.12
N ASN A 13 7.36 24.37 -9.19
CA ASN A 13 6.49 23.83 -8.15
C ASN A 13 6.66 22.31 -8.16
N MET A 14 7.73 21.86 -7.52
CA MET A 14 7.98 20.46 -7.22
C MET A 14 7.30 20.19 -5.89
N ASP A 15 5.97 20.10 -5.90
CA ASP A 15 5.22 19.48 -4.81
C ASP A 15 5.57 17.99 -4.81
N SER A 16 6.73 17.69 -4.24
CA SER A 16 7.16 16.36 -3.83
C SER A 16 6.37 15.98 -2.58
N GLN A 17 5.05 15.88 -2.73
CA GLN A 17 4.19 15.47 -1.63
C GLN A 17 4.57 14.02 -1.27
N MET A 18 5.09 13.80 -0.07
CA MET A 18 5.44 12.46 0.38
C MET A 18 4.19 11.58 0.40
N GLU A 19 4.09 10.68 -0.57
CA GLU A 19 3.00 9.73 -0.66
C GLU A 19 3.18 8.59 0.34
N ARG A 20 2.05 8.07 0.82
CA ARG A 20 1.98 6.87 1.64
C ARG A 20 0.94 5.95 1.04
N THR A 21 1.29 4.67 0.98
CA THR A 21 0.39 3.63 0.50
C THR A 21 0.32 2.50 1.52
N LEU A 22 -0.84 1.86 1.61
CA LEU A 22 -1.06 0.67 2.42
C LEU A 22 -0.72 -0.55 1.59
N ILE A 23 0.10 -1.45 2.13
CA ILE A 23 0.44 -2.71 1.48
C ILE A 23 -0.05 -3.85 2.35
N LEU A 24 -0.95 -4.66 1.80
CA LEU A 24 -1.51 -5.81 2.51
C LEU A 24 -0.86 -7.11 2.01
N PHE A 25 -0.11 -7.77 2.88
CA PHE A 25 0.29 -9.15 2.68
C PHE A 25 -0.87 -10.07 3.06
N LYS A 26 -1.53 -10.58 2.01
CA LYS A 26 -2.61 -11.57 2.11
C LYS A 26 -2.17 -12.85 2.83
N PRO A 27 -3.10 -13.67 3.34
CA PRO A 27 -2.77 -14.84 4.14
C PRO A 27 -1.83 -15.84 3.45
N ASP A 28 -1.94 -15.99 2.13
CA ASP A 28 -1.07 -16.85 1.33
C ASP A 28 0.40 -16.38 1.36
N ALA A 29 0.66 -15.07 1.30
CA ALA A 29 2.01 -14.51 1.37
C ALA A 29 2.65 -14.75 2.75
N VAL A 30 1.84 -14.69 3.81
CA VAL A 30 2.27 -14.98 5.18
C VAL A 30 2.57 -16.47 5.34
N GLN A 31 1.64 -17.34 4.94
CA GLN A 31 1.78 -18.80 5.04
C GLN A 31 2.98 -19.32 4.24
N ARG A 32 3.25 -18.73 3.08
CA ARG A 32 4.39 -19.08 2.22
C ARG A 32 5.71 -18.41 2.65
N ARG A 33 5.72 -17.69 3.77
CA ARG A 33 6.89 -17.00 4.33
C ARG A 33 7.53 -16.03 3.33
N LEU A 34 6.70 -15.31 2.56
CA LEU A 34 7.14 -14.40 1.50
C LEU A 34 7.28 -12.95 1.97
N VAL A 35 6.75 -12.59 3.15
CA VAL A 35 6.72 -11.21 3.67
C VAL A 35 8.09 -10.56 3.59
N GLY A 36 9.13 -11.16 4.19
CA GLY A 36 10.49 -10.60 4.17
C GLY A 36 11.05 -10.43 2.75
N LYS A 37 10.86 -11.43 1.88
CA LYS A 37 11.35 -11.38 0.48
C LYS A 37 10.72 -10.25 -0.32
N ILE A 38 9.44 -9.95 -0.06
CA ILE A 38 8.73 -8.89 -0.76
C ILE A 38 9.06 -7.53 -0.11
N LEU A 39 9.18 -7.47 1.22
CA LEU A 39 9.58 -6.27 1.95
C LEU A 39 10.93 -5.74 1.46
N SER A 40 11.91 -6.62 1.30
CA SER A 40 13.24 -6.25 0.78
C SER A 40 13.15 -5.57 -0.59
N ARG A 41 12.20 -5.95 -1.46
CA ARG A 41 12.02 -5.29 -2.76
C ARG A 41 11.57 -3.83 -2.65
N PHE A 42 10.82 -3.49 -1.59
CA PHE A 42 10.42 -2.10 -1.34
C PHE A 42 11.58 -1.31 -0.77
N GLU A 43 12.32 -1.90 0.17
CA GLU A 43 13.53 -1.30 0.76
C GLU A 43 14.63 -1.07 -0.28
N ASP A 44 14.90 -2.05 -1.15
CA ASP A 44 15.88 -1.97 -2.25
C ASP A 44 15.53 -0.88 -3.27
N LYS A 45 14.24 -0.56 -3.41
CA LYS A 45 13.77 0.56 -4.25
C LYS A 45 13.86 1.92 -3.55
N GLY A 46 14.28 1.97 -2.29
CA GLY A 46 14.38 3.19 -1.49
C GLY A 46 13.06 3.63 -0.84
N LEU A 47 12.04 2.77 -0.81
CA LEU A 47 10.79 3.08 -0.10
C LEU A 47 10.98 2.88 1.39
N LYS A 48 10.43 3.81 2.17
CA LYS A 48 10.50 3.77 3.64
C LYS A 48 9.29 3.03 4.20
N ILE A 49 9.55 1.97 4.96
CA ILE A 49 8.51 1.32 5.76
C ILE A 49 8.23 2.19 7.00
N VAL A 50 7.03 2.75 7.07
CA VAL A 50 6.61 3.68 8.14
C VAL A 50 5.79 3.01 9.25
N GLY A 51 5.32 1.78 9.01
CA GLY A 51 4.54 1.00 9.96
C GLY A 51 4.34 -0.42 9.42
N MET A 52 4.16 -1.37 10.33
CA MET A 52 3.85 -2.76 9.99
C MET A 52 3.14 -3.43 11.18
N LYS A 53 2.08 -4.18 10.93
CA LYS A 53 1.29 -4.88 11.94
C LYS A 53 0.81 -6.23 11.43
N VAL A 54 1.04 -7.28 12.22
CA VAL A 54 0.37 -8.58 12.04
C VAL A 54 -1.01 -8.50 12.69
N LEU A 55 -2.06 -8.88 11.96
CA LEU A 55 -3.42 -8.92 12.50
C LEU A 55 -4.22 -10.09 11.93
N GLN A 56 -5.10 -10.65 12.76
CA GLN A 56 -6.24 -11.42 12.28
C GLN A 56 -7.33 -10.42 11.90
N VAL A 57 -7.73 -10.40 10.62
CA VAL A 57 -8.74 -9.43 10.16
C VAL A 57 -10.10 -9.84 10.73
N PRO A 58 -10.75 -8.99 11.57
CA PRO A 58 -12.10 -9.28 12.01
C PRO A 58 -13.07 -9.15 10.84
N GLN A 59 -14.11 -9.98 10.83
CA GLN A 59 -15.05 -10.05 9.71
C GLN A 59 -15.64 -8.68 9.33
N GLY A 60 -16.07 -7.88 10.31
CA GLY A 60 -16.63 -6.55 10.04
C GLY A 60 -15.62 -5.59 9.37
N LEU A 61 -14.32 -5.71 9.65
CA LEU A 61 -13.30 -4.92 8.94
C LEU A 61 -13.11 -5.43 7.51
N ALA A 62 -13.13 -6.75 7.30
CA ALA A 62 -13.04 -7.32 5.96
C ALA A 62 -14.22 -6.90 5.08
N GLU A 63 -15.43 -6.91 5.63
CA GLU A 63 -16.65 -6.43 4.96
C GLU A 63 -16.54 -4.95 4.56
N GLN A 64 -16.00 -4.10 5.44
CA GLN A 64 -15.74 -2.70 5.12
C GLN A 64 -14.70 -2.52 4.01
N MET A 65 -13.60 -3.29 4.06
CA MET A 65 -12.54 -3.23 3.06
C MET A 65 -13.00 -3.67 1.66
N TYR A 66 -13.94 -4.61 1.59
CA TYR A 66 -14.44 -5.19 0.35
C TYR A 66 -15.90 -4.83 0.03
N ALA A 67 -16.44 -3.78 0.65
CA ALA A 67 -17.82 -3.33 0.45
C ALA A 67 -18.14 -3.05 -1.03
N GLU A 68 -17.18 -2.53 -1.80
CA GLU A 68 -17.31 -2.31 -3.25
C GLU A 68 -17.48 -3.59 -4.08
N HIS A 69 -17.34 -4.76 -3.45
CA HIS A 69 -17.52 -6.06 -4.08
C HIS A 69 -18.78 -6.77 -3.62
N GLU A 70 -19.59 -6.13 -2.78
CA GLU A 70 -20.88 -6.68 -2.36
C GLU A 70 -21.77 -7.01 -3.56
N GLY A 71 -22.45 -8.15 -3.50
CA GLY A 71 -23.29 -8.66 -4.58
C GLY A 71 -22.54 -9.38 -5.72
N LYS A 72 -21.20 -9.41 -5.71
CA LYS A 72 -20.42 -10.20 -6.67
C LYS A 72 -20.24 -11.64 -6.17
N ASP A 73 -20.25 -12.60 -7.10
CA ASP A 73 -20.15 -14.03 -6.78
C ASP A 73 -18.90 -14.41 -5.97
N PHE A 74 -17.81 -13.64 -6.14
CA PHE A 74 -16.55 -13.87 -5.43
C PHE A 74 -16.44 -13.15 -4.08
N HIS A 75 -17.42 -12.34 -3.67
CA HIS A 75 -17.36 -11.55 -2.44
C HIS A 75 -17.25 -12.42 -1.20
N ARG A 76 -18.13 -13.41 -1.06
CA ARG A 76 -18.15 -14.34 0.08
C ARG A 76 -16.84 -15.14 0.16
N PRO A 77 -16.37 -15.80 -0.91
CA PRO A 77 -15.07 -16.47 -0.91
C PRO A 77 -13.89 -15.54 -0.56
N LEU A 78 -13.93 -14.27 -0.99
CA LEU A 78 -12.89 -13.29 -0.69
C LEU A 78 -12.83 -12.94 0.80
N LEU A 79 -14.00 -12.75 1.44
CA LEU A 79 -14.08 -12.52 2.88
C LEU A 79 -13.61 -13.73 3.68
N GLU A 80 -14.01 -14.93 3.28
CA GLU A 80 -13.54 -16.17 3.90
C GLU A 80 -12.02 -16.30 3.77
N PHE A 81 -11.48 -16.02 2.58
CA PHE A 81 -10.04 -16.07 2.34
C PHE A 81 -9.27 -15.08 3.22
N ILE A 82 -9.67 -13.80 3.24
CA ILE A 82 -8.93 -12.76 3.98
C ILE A 82 -9.01 -12.92 5.50
N THR A 83 -10.08 -13.55 6.00
CA THR A 83 -10.29 -13.78 7.44
C THR A 83 -9.79 -15.14 7.92
N ALA A 84 -9.38 -16.05 7.02
CA ALA A 84 -8.95 -17.41 7.37
C ALA A 84 -7.64 -17.48 8.16
N SER A 85 -6.75 -16.50 8.01
CA SER A 85 -5.40 -16.55 8.60
C SER A 85 -4.83 -15.13 8.73
N PRO A 86 -3.79 -14.92 9.57
CA PRO A 86 -3.22 -13.60 9.78
C PRO A 86 -2.70 -12.98 8.49
N VAL A 87 -2.84 -11.66 8.41
CA VAL A 87 -2.27 -10.79 7.38
C VAL A 87 -1.19 -9.89 7.99
N VAL A 88 -0.35 -9.31 7.14
CA VAL A 88 0.54 -8.21 7.53
C VAL A 88 0.11 -6.96 6.78
N ALA A 89 -0.13 -5.87 7.50
CA ALA A 89 -0.53 -4.57 6.97
C ALA A 89 0.46 -3.47 7.38
#